data_AF-A0A842JWE4-F1
#
_entry.id   AF-A0A842JWE4-F1
#
_cell.length_a   1.000
_cell.length_b   1.000
_cell.length_c   1.000
_cell.angle_alpha   90.00
_cell.angle_beta   90.00
_cell.angle_gamma   90.00
#
_symmetry.space_group_name_H-M   'P 1'
#
loop_
_entity.id
_entity.type
_entity.pdbx_description
1 polymer ?
#
loop_
_entity_poly.entity_id
_entity_poly.type
_entity_poly.pdbx_seq_one_letter_code
_entity_poly.pdbx_strand_id
1 'polypeptide(L)'
;MSDRLEVDRDALVRCIAACDVLAADMRDLRERARRELAPENFGLGETHLRSAADLASRFRATAIGGPGVAEEDSAVGTFAAHERYALELKANFEAVLARYDEQDAATAHRLGQLRVQ
;
A
#
# COMPACT_ATOMS: atom_id res chain seq x y z
N MET A 1 -20.85 22.06 19.84
CA MET A 1 -20.11 21.73 18.61
C MET A 1 -20.74 20.50 18.01
N SER A 2 -21.17 20.55 16.76
CA SER A 2 -21.82 19.41 16.09
C SER A 2 -20.76 18.35 15.78
N ASP A 3 -20.79 17.23 16.50
CA ASP A 3 -19.90 16.07 16.31
C ASP A 3 -20.37 15.17 15.13
N ARG A 4 -21.15 15.74 14.20
CA ARG A 4 -21.74 14.99 13.08
C ARG A 4 -20.76 14.95 11.92
N LEU A 5 -20.41 13.74 11.50
CA LEU A 5 -19.54 13.51 10.36
C LEU A 5 -20.35 13.75 9.07
N GLU A 6 -20.05 14.83 8.34
CA GLU A 6 -20.66 15.11 7.03
C GLU A 6 -19.76 14.59 5.92
N VAL A 7 -20.01 13.35 5.48
CA VAL A 7 -19.20 12.67 4.47
C VAL A 7 -20.10 11.93 3.48
N ASP A 8 -19.67 11.88 2.22
CA ASP A 8 -20.28 11.03 1.20
C ASP A 8 -19.84 9.58 1.43
N ARG A 9 -20.77 8.74 1.87
CA ARG A 9 -20.56 7.32 2.12
C ARG A 9 -20.04 6.58 0.89
N ASP A 10 -20.60 6.87 -0.29
CA ASP A 10 -20.20 6.20 -1.52
C ASP A 10 -18.80 6.64 -1.95
N ALA A 11 -18.42 7.89 -1.66
CA ALA A 11 -17.04 8.35 -1.86
C ALA A 11 -16.06 7.57 -0.97
N LEU A 12 -16.38 7.33 0.32
CA LEU A 12 -15.55 6.52 1.20
C LEU A 12 -15.36 5.10 0.68
N VAL A 13 -16.44 4.46 0.21
CA VAL A 13 -16.39 3.12 -0.40
C VAL A 13 -15.50 3.11 -1.65
N ARG A 14 -15.60 4.13 -2.51
CA ARG A 14 -14.73 4.26 -3.69
C ARG A 14 -13.27 4.46 -3.30
N CYS A 15 -12.98 5.25 -2.26
CA CYS A 15 -11.62 5.45 -1.75
C CYS A 15 -11.04 4.13 -1.20
N ILE A 16 -11.81 3.36 -0.43
CA ILE A 16 -11.39 2.03 0.05
C ILE A 16 -11.03 1.11 -1.11
N ALA A 17 -11.90 1.03 -2.13
CA ALA A 17 -11.65 0.21 -3.32
C ALA A 17 -10.40 0.68 -4.09
N ALA A 18 -10.18 1.99 -4.22
CA ALA A 18 -8.98 2.53 -4.85
C ALA A 18 -7.70 2.17 -4.08
N CYS A 19 -7.73 2.18 -2.75
CA CYS A 19 -6.62 1.72 -1.93
C CYS A 19 -6.32 0.23 -2.12
N ASP A 20 -7.35 -0.62 -2.24
CA ASP A 20 -7.17 -2.04 -2.52
C ASP A 20 -6.51 -2.30 -3.89
N VAL A 21 -6.97 -1.60 -4.92
CA VAL A 21 -6.37 -1.68 -6.26
C VAL A 21 -4.91 -1.26 -6.22
N LEU A 22 -4.60 -0.12 -5.61
CA LEU A 22 -3.22 0.36 -5.50
C LEU A 22 -2.33 -0.62 -4.73
N ALA A 23 -2.81 -1.17 -3.62
CA ALA A 23 -2.05 -2.15 -2.84
C ALA A 23 -1.74 -3.42 -3.66
N ALA A 24 -2.71 -3.91 -4.44
CA ALA A 24 -2.51 -5.04 -5.35
C ALA A 24 -1.49 -4.71 -6.45
N ASP A 25 -1.63 -3.56 -7.11
CA ASP A 25 -0.72 -3.12 -8.16
C ASP A 25 0.74 -2.99 -7.64
N MET A 26 0.91 -2.43 -6.44
CA MET A 26 2.24 -2.31 -5.82
C MET A 26 2.83 -3.67 -5.47
N ARG A 27 2.01 -4.63 -5.02
CA ARG A 27 2.45 -6.00 -4.78
C ARG A 27 2.93 -6.66 -6.07
N ASP A 28 2.17 -6.53 -7.15
CA ASP A 28 2.53 -7.09 -8.45
C ASP A 28 3.83 -6.47 -8.99
N LEU A 29 3.98 -5.15 -8.88
CA LEU A 29 5.22 -4.46 -9.25
C LEU A 29 6.42 -4.91 -8.40
N ARG A 30 6.22 -5.13 -7.10
CA ARG A 30 7.24 -5.67 -6.20
C ARG A 30 7.71 -7.05 -6.64
N GLU A 31 6.77 -7.94 -6.96
CA GLU A 31 7.08 -9.29 -7.45
C GLU A 31 7.82 -9.25 -8.80
N ARG A 32 7.37 -8.39 -9.71
CA ARG A 32 8.04 -8.17 -10.99
C ARG A 32 9.45 -7.63 -10.82
N ALA A 33 9.64 -6.60 -9.99
CA ALA A 33 10.95 -6.05 -9.68
C ALA A 33 11.91 -7.13 -9.17
N ARG A 34 11.43 -8.00 -8.27
CA ARG A 34 12.22 -9.12 -7.76
C ARG A 34 12.68 -10.09 -8.86
N ARG A 35 11.80 -10.43 -9.81
CA ARG A 35 12.14 -11.38 -10.90
C ARG A 35 12.95 -10.74 -12.03
N GLU A 36 12.60 -9.51 -12.41
CA GLU A 36 13.09 -8.86 -13.63
C GLU A 36 14.38 -8.06 -13.39
N LEU A 37 14.57 -7.48 -12.19
CA LEU A 37 15.72 -6.62 -11.90
C LEU A 37 16.85 -7.33 -11.13
N ALA A 38 16.61 -8.55 -10.63
CA ALA A 38 17.62 -9.34 -9.93
C ALA A 38 17.79 -10.75 -10.55
N PRO A 39 18.12 -10.87 -11.85
CA PRO A 39 18.43 -12.15 -12.45
C PRO A 39 19.62 -12.83 -11.73
N GLU A 40 19.68 -14.16 -11.83
CA GLU A 40 20.81 -14.94 -11.30
C GLU A 40 22.14 -14.55 -11.98
N ASN A 41 22.08 -14.14 -13.26
CA ASN A 41 23.22 -13.74 -14.06
C ASN A 41 22.82 -12.58 -15.00
N PHE A 42 23.60 -11.50 -15.03
CA PHE A 42 23.42 -10.35 -15.90
C PHE A 42 24.22 -10.45 -17.21
N GLY A 43 25.15 -11.42 -17.32
CA GLY A 43 25.97 -11.61 -18.51
C GLY A 43 27.10 -10.58 -18.64
N LEU A 44 27.53 -9.99 -17.52
CA LEU A 44 28.61 -9.00 -17.45
C LEU A 44 30.01 -9.65 -17.41
N GLY A 45 30.08 -10.98 -17.30
CA GLY A 45 31.32 -11.74 -17.10
C GLY A 45 31.60 -12.05 -15.62
N GLU A 46 30.55 -12.09 -14.79
CA GLU A 46 30.60 -12.23 -13.34
C GLU A 46 31.33 -13.49 -12.87
N THR A 47 31.42 -14.51 -13.71
CA THR A 47 32.10 -15.79 -13.40
C THR A 47 33.62 -15.71 -13.47
N HIS A 48 34.17 -14.74 -14.19
CA HIS A 48 35.61 -14.66 -14.46
C HIS A 48 36.19 -13.25 -14.27
N LEU A 49 35.35 -12.22 -14.06
CA LEU A 49 35.76 -10.85 -13.77
C LEU A 49 35.19 -10.42 -12.41
N ARG A 50 36.07 -10.19 -11.42
CA ARG A 50 35.67 -9.75 -10.08
C ARG A 50 34.86 -8.45 -10.11
N SER A 51 35.30 -7.47 -10.91
CA SER A 51 34.59 -6.20 -11.05
C SER A 51 33.18 -6.35 -11.62
N ALA A 52 32.96 -7.31 -12.52
CA ALA A 52 31.63 -7.62 -13.04
C ALA A 52 30.74 -8.25 -11.96
N ALA A 53 31.30 -9.17 -11.15
CA ALA A 53 30.58 -9.76 -10.02
C ALA A 53 30.19 -8.70 -8.97
N ASP A 54 31.10 -7.79 -8.64
CA ASP A 54 30.84 -6.70 -7.69
C ASP A 54 29.75 -5.75 -8.23
N LEU A 55 29.80 -5.42 -9.53
CA LEU A 55 28.79 -4.59 -10.19
C LEU A 55 27.41 -5.27 -10.19
N ALA A 56 27.34 -6.55 -10.57
CA ALA A 56 26.11 -7.32 -10.53
C ALA A 56 25.52 -7.45 -9.12
N SER A 57 26.38 -7.56 -8.09
CA SER A 57 25.95 -7.56 -6.69
C SER A 57 25.31 -6.23 -6.30
N ARG A 58 25.92 -5.10 -6.69
CA ARG A 58 25.38 -3.76 -6.44
C ARG A 58 24.05 -3.53 -7.14
N PHE A 59 23.93 -3.92 -8.42
CA PHE A 59 22.66 -3.81 -9.15
C PHE A 59 21.55 -4.61 -8.48
N ARG A 60 21.84 -5.84 -8.02
CA ARG A 60 20.88 -6.64 -7.25
C ARG A 60 20.50 -5.97 -5.94
N ALA A 61 21.46 -5.41 -5.21
CA ALA A 61 21.18 -4.72 -3.96
C ALA A 61 20.23 -3.53 -4.15
N THR A 62 20.38 -2.74 -5.22
CA THR A 62 19.43 -1.66 -5.55
C THR A 62 18.07 -2.17 -6.03
N ALA A 63 18.00 -3.34 -6.66
CA ALA A 63 16.75 -3.94 -7.11
C ALA A 63 15.91 -4.49 -5.96
N ILE A 64 16.52 -5.33 -5.11
CA ILE A 64 15.80 -6.17 -4.13
C ILE A 64 16.21 -5.95 -2.67
N GLY A 65 17.07 -4.96 -2.43
CA GLY A 65 17.73 -4.76 -1.14
C GLY A 65 19.00 -5.61 -1.03
N GLY A 66 19.86 -5.26 -0.08
CA GLY A 66 21.11 -5.99 0.16
C GLY A 66 22.10 -5.21 1.02
N PRO A 67 23.30 -5.76 1.25
CA PRO A 67 24.31 -5.10 2.06
C PRO A 67 24.61 -3.68 1.58
N GLY A 68 24.45 -2.70 2.47
CA GLY A 68 24.74 -1.29 2.17
C GLY A 68 23.64 -0.54 1.41
N VAL A 69 22.48 -1.15 1.18
CA VAL A 69 21.29 -0.50 0.62
C VAL A 69 20.16 -0.62 1.64
N ALA A 70 19.61 0.51 2.09
CA ALA A 70 18.44 0.49 2.96
C ALA A 70 17.26 -0.15 2.21
N GLU A 71 16.38 -0.85 2.91
CA GLU A 71 15.29 -1.60 2.26
C GLU A 71 14.41 -0.66 1.42
N GLU A 72 14.06 0.49 1.99
CA GLU A 72 13.31 1.58 1.38
C GLU A 72 13.95 2.16 0.12
N ASP A 73 15.29 2.09 0.00
CA ASP A 73 16.04 2.60 -1.16
C ASP A 73 16.11 1.59 -2.31
N SER A 74 15.60 0.37 -2.11
CA SER A 74 15.48 -0.62 -3.17
C SER A 74 14.15 -0.47 -3.93
N ALA A 75 14.12 -0.91 -5.19
CA ALA A 75 12.87 -0.93 -5.96
C ALA A 75 11.78 -1.76 -5.27
N VAL A 76 12.14 -2.95 -4.76
CA VAL A 76 11.23 -3.82 -3.98
C VAL A 76 10.71 -3.11 -2.73
N GLY A 77 11.58 -2.46 -1.96
CA GLY A 77 11.16 -1.78 -0.73
C GLY A 77 10.36 -0.51 -1.00
N THR A 78 10.64 0.23 -2.07
CA THR A 78 9.81 1.35 -2.52
C THR A 78 8.38 0.89 -2.80
N PHE A 79 8.20 -0.20 -3.56
CA PHE A 79 6.85 -0.73 -3.83
C PHE A 79 6.18 -1.28 -2.55
N ALA A 80 6.94 -1.95 -1.67
CA ALA A 80 6.43 -2.40 -0.38
C ALA A 80 5.96 -1.24 0.52
N ALA A 81 6.67 -0.10 0.50
CA ALA A 81 6.29 1.09 1.23
C ALA A 81 4.96 1.67 0.71
N HIS A 82 4.81 1.75 -0.62
CA HIS A 82 3.56 2.22 -1.23
C HIS A 82 2.37 1.27 -0.94
N GLU A 83 2.59 -0.05 -0.98
CA GLU A 83 1.59 -1.05 -0.55
C GLU A 83 1.14 -0.79 0.89
N ARG A 84 2.09 -0.60 1.82
CA ARG A 84 1.78 -0.31 3.22
C ARG A 84 0.99 1.00 3.38
N TYR A 85 1.40 2.07 2.72
CA TYR A 85 0.68 3.35 2.80
C TYR A 85 -0.74 3.26 2.26
N ALA A 86 -0.96 2.51 1.17
CA ALA A 86 -2.31 2.28 0.65
C ALA A 86 -3.19 1.54 1.66
N LEU A 87 -2.65 0.52 2.34
CA LEU A 87 -3.35 -0.24 3.37
C LEU A 87 -3.64 0.60 4.63
N GLU A 88 -2.70 1.45 5.05
CA GLU A 88 -2.91 2.38 6.17
C GLU A 88 -4.00 3.41 5.84
N LEU A 89 -4.01 3.97 4.63
CA LEU A 89 -5.08 4.87 4.18
C LEU A 89 -6.43 4.15 4.11
N LYS A 90 -6.46 2.91 3.62
CA LYS A 90 -7.66 2.08 3.60
C LYS A 90 -8.23 1.93 5.01
N ALA A 91 -7.41 1.52 5.97
CA ALA A 91 -7.85 1.34 7.36
C ALA A 91 -8.44 2.63 7.96
N ASN A 92 -7.87 3.79 7.61
CA ASN A 92 -8.41 5.08 8.01
C ASN A 92 -9.80 5.34 7.39
N PHE A 93 -9.98 5.10 6.08
CA PHE A 93 -11.29 5.25 5.44
C PHE A 93 -12.33 4.28 5.99
N GLU A 94 -11.95 3.04 6.29
CA GLU A 94 -12.82 2.04 6.92
C GLU A 94 -13.27 2.50 8.32
N ALA A 95 -12.34 3.04 9.13
CA ALA A 95 -12.66 3.56 10.46
C ALA A 95 -13.61 4.77 10.39
N VAL A 96 -13.43 5.65 9.40
CA VAL A 96 -14.31 6.79 9.15
C VAL A 96 -15.71 6.33 8.72
N LEU A 97 -15.79 5.35 7.81
CA LEU A 97 -17.05 4.78 7.33
C LEU A 97 -17.82 4.10 8.46
N ALA A 98 -17.15 3.33 9.31
CA ALA A 98 -17.78 2.67 10.46
C ALA A 98 -18.42 3.70 11.43
N ARG A 99 -17.70 4.78 11.74
CA ARG A 99 -18.24 5.87 12.59
C ARG A 99 -19.42 6.58 11.95
N TYR A 100 -19.39 6.79 10.63
CA TYR A 100 -20.51 7.38 9.90
C TYR A 100 -21.76 6.50 10.02
N ASP A 101 -21.62 5.19 9.74
CA ASP A 101 -22.72 4.23 9.81
C ASP A 101 -23.31 4.12 11.24
N GLU A 102 -22.46 4.17 12.28
CA GLU A 102 -22.90 4.22 13.68
C GLU A 102 -23.72 5.48 14.01
N GLN A 103 -23.27 6.65 13.52
CA GLN A 103 -23.97 7.93 13.73
C GLN A 103 -25.32 7.98 13.02
N ASP A 104 -25.39 7.44 11.80
CA ASP A 104 -26.63 7.38 11.03
C ASP A 104 -27.66 6.47 11.72
N ALA A 105 -27.24 5.27 12.15
CA ALA A 105 -28.09 4.34 12.90
C ALA A 105 -28.62 4.96 14.21
N ALA A 106 -27.76 5.64 14.98
CA ALA A 106 -28.16 6.31 16.22
C ALA A 106 -29.14 7.47 15.96
N THR A 107 -29.03 8.14 14.81
CA THR A 107 -29.94 9.22 14.42
C THR A 107 -31.30 8.65 13.98
N ALA A 108 -31.30 7.61 13.14
CA ALA A 108 -32.51 6.91 12.71
C ALA A 108 -33.30 6.36 13.92
N HIS A 109 -32.61 5.77 14.91
CA HIS A 109 -33.25 5.28 16.13
C HIS A 109 -33.95 6.39 16.93
N ARG A 110 -33.28 7.52 17.15
CA ARG A 110 -33.87 8.69 17.85
C ARG A 110 -35.09 9.26 17.12
N LEU A 111 -35.02 9.35 15.80
CA LEU A 111 -36.16 9.81 14.99
C LEU A 111 -37.34 8.84 15.03
N GLY A 112 -37.07 7.53 15.06
CA GLY A 112 -38.09 6.51 15.25
C GLY A 112 -38.81 6.64 16.59
N GLN A 113 -38.08 6.90 17.69
CA GLN A 113 -38.66 7.11 19.02
C GLN A 113 -39.54 8.37 19.10
N LEU A 114 -39.12 9.47 18.46
CA LEU A 114 -39.88 10.73 18.41
C LEU A 114 -41.18 10.63 17.60
N ARG A 115 -41.26 9.71 16.63
CA ARG A 115 -42.45 9.51 15.79
C ARG A 115 -43.55 8.65 16.42
N VAL A 116 -43.25 7.98 17.54
CA VAL A 116 -44.17 7.08 18.25
C VAL A 116 -44.78 7.75 19.50
N GLN A 117 -44.36 8.98 19.81
CA GLN A 117 -44.96 9.87 20.80
C GLN A 117 -45.94 10.84 20.11
#